data_AF-A0A0M2VDU4-F1
#
_entry.id   AF-A0A0M2VDU4-F1
#
_cell.length_a   1.000
_cell.length_b   1.000
_cell.length_c   1.000
_cell.angle_alpha   90.00
_cell.angle_beta   90.00
_cell.angle_gamma   90.00
#
_symmetry.space_group_name_H-M   'P 1'
#
loop_
_entity.id
_entity.type
_entity.pdbx_description
1 polymer ?
#
loop_
_entity_poly.entity_id
_entity_poly.type
_entity_poly.pdbx_seq_one_letter_code
_entity_poly.pdbx_strand_id
1 'polypeptide(L)' 'MQKFLVCLDYDTGGIWRAVLADSASTIKEKYPELEVELRKPEWMSDDMYDDIMDHAIDLDNSNNKLFKTILSLRSE' A
#
# COMPACT_ATOMS: atom_id res chain seq x y z
N MET A 1 -4.77 -10.85 -10.72
CA MET A 1 -4.52 -9.67 -9.87
C MET A 1 -5.28 -9.84 -8.57
N GLN A 2 -4.57 -9.76 -7.45
CA GLN A 2 -5.11 -9.84 -6.09
C GLN A 2 -4.90 -8.50 -5.39
N LYS A 3 -5.75 -8.21 -4.39
CA LYS A 3 -5.65 -7.00 -3.56
C LYS A 3 -4.76 -7.32 -2.35
N PHE A 4 -3.74 -6.50 -2.15
CA PHE A 4 -2.84 -6.59 -1.02
C PHE A 4 -2.96 -5.32 -0.18
N LEU A 5 -3.11 -5.47 1.14
CA LEU A 5 -3.04 -4.33 2.04
C LEU A 5 -1.57 -3.94 2.19
N VAL A 6 -1.27 -2.66 1.97
CA VAL A 6 0.06 -2.10 2.13
C VAL A 6 0.04 -0.96 3.12
N CYS A 7 1.12 -0.86 3.89
CA CYS A 7 1.41 0.26 4.76
C CYS A 7 2.69 0.94 4.30
N LEU A 8 2.66 2.25 4.16
CA LEU A 8 3.85 3.08 4.06
C LEU A 8 4.09 3.70 5.44
N ASP A 9 5.09 3.19 6.15
CA ASP A 9 5.51 3.76 7.42
C ASP A 9 6.44 4.97 7.17
N TYR A 10 6.08 6.13 7.70
CA TYR A 10 6.92 7.31 7.69
C TYR A 10 6.88 7.92 9.10
N ASP A 11 7.72 7.46 10.04
CA ASP A 11 8.13 7.99 11.37
C ASP A 11 7.07 8.73 12.25
N THR A 12 6.35 9.71 11.68
CA THR A 12 5.17 10.40 12.21
C THR A 12 3.81 9.73 11.91
N GLY A 13 3.76 8.63 11.14
CA GLY A 13 2.53 7.86 10.91
C GLY A 13 2.64 6.84 9.77
N GLY A 14 1.60 6.03 9.58
CA GLY A 14 1.51 5.03 8.50
C GLY A 14 0.36 5.32 7.53
N ILE A 15 0.64 5.35 6.23
CA ILE A 15 -0.41 5.42 5.19
C ILE A 15 -0.81 4.00 4.79
N TRP A 16 -2.09 3.68 4.99
CA TRP A 16 -2.68 2.39 4.63
C TRP A 16 -3.43 2.48 3.30
N ARG A 17 -3.12 1.57 2.36
CA ARG A 17 -3.78 1.48 1.05
C ARG A 17 -3.89 0.03 0.60
N ALA A 18 -4.87 -0.28 -0.25
CA ALA A 18 -4.87 -1.54 -0.97
C ALA A 18 -4.23 -1.37 -2.35
N VAL A 19 -3.40 -2.31 -2.76
CA VAL A 19 -2.72 -2.33 -4.05
C VAL A 19 -3.09 -3.60 -4.81
N LEU A 20 -3.46 -3.45 -6.08
CA LEU A 20 -3.66 -4.55 -7.01
C LEU A 20 -2.32 -4.97 -7.59
N ALA A 21 -1.92 -6.21 -7.33
CA ALA A 21 -0.69 -6.79 -7.86
C ALA A 21 -0.89 -8.28 -8.18
N ASP A 22 0.08 -8.88 -8.86
CA ASP A 22 0.08 -10.33 -9.07
C ASP A 22 0.45 -11.08 -7.79
N SER A 23 1.48 -10.57 -7.08
CA SER A 23 2.00 -11.14 -5.85
C SER A 23 2.53 -10.04 -4.91
N ALA A 24 2.57 -10.32 -3.61
CA ALA A 24 3.18 -9.45 -2.61
C ALA A 24 4.65 -9.15 -2.91
N SER A 25 5.39 -10.13 -3.46
CA SER A 25 6.78 -9.96 -3.89
C SER A 25 6.92 -8.85 -4.94
N THR A 26 6.03 -8.80 -5.93
CA THR A 26 6.06 -7.78 -6.99
C THR A 26 5.90 -6.36 -6.42
N ILE A 27 5.08 -6.21 -5.37
CA ILE A 27 4.93 -4.92 -4.68
C ILE A 27 6.25 -4.55 -4.00
N LYS A 28 6.86 -5.47 -3.24
CA LYS A 28 8.14 -5.22 -2.56
C LYS A 28 9.32 -5.03 -3.52
N GLU A 29 9.30 -5.65 -4.70
CA GLU A 29 10.34 -5.44 -5.72
C GLU A 29 10.28 -4.03 -6.31
N LYS A 30 9.07 -3.51 -6.55
CA LYS A 30 8.87 -2.18 -7.12
C LYS A 30 8.97 -1.07 -6.07
N TYR A 31 8.41 -1.33 -4.89
CA TYR A 31 8.31 -0.43 -3.75
C TYR A 31 8.74 -1.15 -2.45
N PRO A 32 10.06 -1.37 -2.24
CA PRO A 32 10.60 -1.98 -1.02
C PRO A 32 10.22 -1.27 0.28
N GLU A 33 9.84 0.01 0.23
CA GLU A 33 9.39 0.80 1.39
C GLU A 33 7.96 0.45 1.83
N LEU A 34 7.20 -0.26 0.99
CA LEU A 34 5.88 -0.72 1.35
C LEU A 34 5.96 -2.02 2.16
N GLU A 35 5.35 -1.99 3.33
CA GLU A 35 5.05 -3.16 4.13
C GLU A 35 3.77 -3.79 3.58
N VAL A 36 3.83 -5.08 3.20
CA VAL A 36 2.66 -5.81 2.72
C VAL A 36 2.08 -6.61 3.88
N GLU A 37 0.87 -6.27 4.28
CA GLU A 37 0.16 -6.88 5.38
C GLU A 37 -0.78 -7.97 4.86
N LEU A 38 -0.52 -9.21 5.26
CA LEU A 38 -1.33 -10.37 4.86
C LEU A 38 -2.62 -10.50 5.67
N ARG A 39 -2.73 -9.75 6.78
CA ARG A 39 -3.88 -9.79 7.68
C ARG A 39 -4.31 -8.37 8.02
N LYS A 40 -5.61 -8.19 8.23
CA LYS A 40 -6.16 -6.95 8.75
C LYS A 40 -5.63 -6.73 10.18
N PRO A 41 -5.02 -5.56 10.49
CA PRO A 41 -4.60 -5.22 11.85
C PRO A 41 -5.79 -5.20 12.82
N GLU A 42 -5.57 -5.54 14.10
CA GLU A 42 -6.65 -5.60 15.12
C GLU A 42 -7.30 -4.24 15.41
N TRP A 43 -6.54 -3.15 15.26
CA TRP A 43 -7.06 -1.79 15.44
C TRP A 43 -7.92 -1.33 14.26
N MET A 44 -7.85 -2.02 13.12
CA MET A 44 -8.56 -1.66 11.90
C MET A 44 -9.95 -2.29 11.88
N SER A 45 -10.98 -1.44 11.87
CA SER A 45 -12.38 -1.88 11.77
C SER A 45 -12.67 -2.49 10.40
N ASP A 46 -13.64 -3.40 10.31
CA ASP A 46 -14.05 -4.04 9.07
C ASP A 46 -14.48 -3.04 8.00
N ASP A 47 -15.30 -2.04 8.33
CA ASP A 47 -15.68 -0.95 7.40
C ASP A 47 -14.45 -0.22 6.83
N MET A 48 -13.44 0.05 7.67
CA MET A 48 -12.23 0.75 7.24
C MET A 48 -11.40 -0.11 6.30
N TYR A 49 -11.31 -1.41 6.59
CA TYR A 49 -10.62 -2.35 5.73
C TYR A 49 -11.35 -2.51 4.39
N ASP A 50 -12.67 -2.64 4.41
CA ASP A 50 -13.49 -2.79 3.20
C ASP A 50 -13.38 -1.54 2.31
N ASP A 51 -13.47 -0.34 2.88
CA ASP A 51 -13.25 0.93 2.17
C ASP A 51 -11.87 1.00 1.50
N ILE A 52 -10.81 0.67 2.25
CA ILE A 52 -9.44 0.64 1.73
C ILE A 52 -9.31 -0.38 0.58
N MET A 53 -9.94 -1.55 0.73
CA MET A 53 -9.90 -2.62 -0.26
C MET A 53 -10.77 -2.31 -1.49
N ASP A 54 -11.88 -1.59 -1.35
CA ASP A 54 -12.70 -1.13 -2.47
C ASP A 54 -11.93 -0.09 -3.32
N HIS A 55 -11.24 0.83 -2.65
CA HIS A 55 -10.38 1.84 -3.26
C HIS A 55 -8.97 1.33 -3.60
N ALA A 56 -8.82 0.07 -3.95
CA ALA A 56 -7.55 -0.51 -4.34
C ALA A 56 -6.96 0.17 -5.59
N ILE A 57 -5.67 0.47 -5.54
CA ILE A 57 -4.96 1.17 -6.62
C ILE A 57 -4.09 0.19 -7.39
N ASP A 58 -3.95 0.40 -8.69
CA ASP A 58 -3.10 -0.47 -9.51
C ASP A 58 -1.61 -0.21 -9.24
N LEU A 59 -0.81 -1.27 -9.07
CA LEU A 59 0.64 -1.17 -8.83
C LEU A 59 1.38 -0.44 -9.97
N ASP A 60 0.85 -0.46 -11.19
CA ASP A 60 1.40 0.26 -12.35
C ASP A 60 0.85 1.68 -12.50
N ASN A 61 -0.13 2.07 -11.69
CA ASN A 61 -0.64 3.44 -11.66
C ASN A 61 0.25 4.36 -10.79
N SER A 62 1.47 4.62 -11.27
CA SER A 62 2.46 5.52 -10.66
C SER A 62 1.96 6.96 -10.45
N ASN A 63 0.81 7.33 -11.01
CA ASN A 63 0.23 8.66 -10.83
C ASN A 63 -0.49 8.82 -9.47
N ASN A 64 -0.65 7.73 -8.71
CA ASN A 64 -1.25 7.77 -7.39
C ASN A 64 -0.38 8.54 -6.38
N LYS A 65 -1.03 9.24 -5.44
CA LYS A 65 -0.36 10.05 -4.41
C LYS A 65 0.58 9.20 -3.55
N LEU A 66 0.22 7.96 -3.21
CA LEU A 66 1.06 7.04 -2.44
C LEU A 66 2.42 6.83 -3.11
N PHE A 67 2.42 6.40 -4.37
CA PHE A 67 3.64 6.10 -5.10
C PHE A 67 4.47 7.36 -5.38
N LYS A 68 3.82 8.51 -5.62
CA LYS A 68 4.52 9.80 -5.73
C LYS A 68 5.26 10.17 -4.43
N THR A 69 4.65 9.94 -3.27
CA THR A 69 5.31 10.15 -1.98
C THR A 69 6.54 9.25 -1.83
N ILE A 70 6.43 7.96 -2.15
CA ILE A 70 7.57 7.03 -2.09
C ILE A 70 8.70 7.47 -3.03
N LEU A 71 8.38 7.84 -4.27
CA LEU A 71 9.37 8.31 -5.24
C LEU A 71 10.05 9.61 -4.80
N SER A 72 9.34 10.50 -4.11
CA SER A 72 9.91 11.71 -3.52
C SER A 72 10.91 11.35 -2.41
N LEU A 73 10.53 10.45 -1.49
CA LEU A 73 11.39 10.01 -0.39
C LEU A 73 12.70 9.35 -0.86
N ARG A 74 12.68 8.68 -2.01
CA ARG A 74 13.89 8.10 -2.63
C ARG A 74 14.85 9.10 -3.25
N SER A 75 14.35 10.29 -3.58
CA SER A 75 15.08 11.29 -4.34
C SER A 75 15.75 12.35 -3.45
N GLU A 76 15.57 12.26 -2.13
CA GLU A 76 16.20 13.10 -1.10
C GLU A 76 17.47 12.48 -0.51
#